data_AF-A0A6I3XXG1-F1
#
_entry.id   AF-A0A6I3XXG1-F1
#
_cell.length_a   1.000
_cell.length_b   1.000
_cell.length_c   1.000
_cell.angle_alpha   90.00
_cell.angle_beta   90.00
_cell.angle_gamma   90.00
#
_symmetry.space_group_name_H-M   'P 1'
#
loop_
_entity.id
_entity.type
_entity.pdbx_description
1 polymer ?
#
loop_
_entity_poly.entity_id
_entity_poly.type
_entity_poly.pdbx_seq_one_letter_code
_entity_poly.pdbx_strand_id
1 'polypeptide(L)'
;MILKRILGTAAAAATLLWTCAANATLYNFTLGGDYSATWQLDSHRTPDLIIPGLGFTYADVVGTYANAVGDLADVSFFHGGFGGGLSLEDYYGGTYLVVTDGPQIYSGTEDSPVYVAGSWTLSEYQSTGSYTLTVSAVPEPATYGMLLAGVGLVGITLRRRRSS
;
A
#
# COMPACT_ATOMS: atom_id res chain seq x y z
N MET A 1 -16.75 -52.41 -46.61
CA MET A 1 -15.52 -51.57 -46.69
C MET A 1 -15.76 -50.29 -45.88
N ILE A 2 -15.79 -50.43 -44.55
CA ILE A 2 -14.87 -49.82 -43.56
C ILE A 2 -14.93 -48.28 -43.49
N LEU A 3 -15.71 -47.86 -42.50
CA LEU A 3 -15.72 -46.58 -41.77
C LEU A 3 -14.31 -46.17 -41.31
N LYS A 4 -13.84 -44.96 -41.65
CA LYS A 4 -12.73 -44.29 -40.95
C LYS A 4 -12.98 -42.80 -40.74
N ARG A 5 -13.09 -42.44 -39.45
CA ARG A 5 -12.85 -41.13 -38.82
C ARG A 5 -11.68 -40.39 -39.46
N ILE A 6 -11.72 -39.04 -39.43
CA ILE A 6 -10.70 -38.20 -38.80
C ILE A 6 -11.34 -36.83 -38.45
N LEU A 7 -11.38 -36.55 -37.15
CA LEU A 7 -11.59 -35.23 -36.55
C LEU A 7 -10.29 -34.41 -36.64
N GLY A 8 -10.41 -33.08 -36.66
CA GLY A 8 -9.35 -32.14 -36.28
C GLY A 8 -9.55 -30.83 -37.04
N THR A 9 -9.63 -29.64 -36.43
CA THR A 9 -9.01 -29.16 -35.19
C THR A 9 -9.78 -27.92 -34.70
N ALA A 10 -10.18 -27.90 -33.42
CA ALA A 10 -10.64 -26.68 -32.76
C ALA A 10 -9.41 -25.93 -32.22
N ALA A 11 -9.00 -24.85 -32.89
CA ALA A 11 -7.99 -23.93 -32.39
C ALA A 11 -8.64 -22.97 -31.39
N ALA A 12 -8.51 -23.26 -30.09
CA ALA A 12 -8.81 -22.28 -29.05
C ALA A 12 -7.57 -21.38 -28.89
N ALA A 13 -7.59 -20.21 -29.55
CA ALA A 13 -6.63 -19.16 -29.31
C ALA A 13 -6.95 -18.52 -27.94
N ALA A 14 -6.17 -18.87 -26.93
CA ALA A 14 -6.19 -18.17 -25.65
C ALA A 14 -5.44 -16.84 -25.81
N THR A 15 -6.16 -15.77 -26.15
CA THR A 15 -5.64 -14.40 -26.02
C THR A 15 -5.52 -14.09 -24.53
N LEU A 16 -4.33 -14.28 -23.98
CA LEU A 16 -3.97 -13.80 -22.65
C LEU A 16 -3.93 -12.26 -22.73
N LEU A 17 -5.01 -11.59 -22.33
CA LEU A 17 -4.98 -10.15 -22.14
C LEU A 17 -3.92 -9.86 -21.07
N TRP A 18 -2.90 -9.13 -21.46
CA TRP A 18 -1.92 -8.55 -20.55
C TRP A 18 -2.64 -7.51 -19.70
N THR A 19 -3.25 -7.93 -18.60
CA THR A 19 -3.47 -7.03 -17.48
C THR A 19 -2.14 -6.94 -16.76
N CYS A 20 -1.36 -5.91 -17.06
CA CYS A 20 -0.37 -5.40 -16.13
C CYS A 20 -1.19 -4.91 -14.92
N ALA A 21 -1.55 -5.80 -14.00
CA ALA A 21 -2.08 -5.38 -12.72
C ALA A 21 -0.92 -4.67 -12.03
N ALA A 22 -0.90 -3.34 -12.11
CA ALA A 22 -0.19 -2.53 -11.14
C ALA A 22 -0.88 -2.83 -9.81
N ASN A 23 -0.34 -3.82 -9.11
CA ASN A 23 -0.91 -4.29 -7.87
C ASN A 23 -0.65 -3.22 -6.80
N ALA A 24 -1.73 -2.67 -6.27
CA ALA A 24 -1.73 -1.74 -5.16
C ALA A 24 -1.03 -2.36 -3.94
N THR A 25 0.14 -1.84 -3.60
CA THR A 25 0.84 -2.24 -2.37
C THR A 25 0.22 -1.46 -1.22
N LEU A 26 -0.43 -2.20 -0.31
CA LEU A 26 -0.94 -1.66 0.93
C LEU A 26 0.19 -1.55 1.96
N TYR A 27 0.35 -0.39 2.57
CA TYR A 27 1.34 -0.15 3.62
C TYR A 27 0.65 0.01 4.96
N ASN A 28 1.20 -0.63 5.98
CA ASN A 28 0.82 -0.46 7.37
C ASN A 28 1.78 0.49 8.06
N PHE A 29 1.21 1.51 8.71
CA PHE A 29 1.93 2.50 9.49
C PHE A 29 1.61 2.30 10.96
N THR A 30 2.64 2.23 11.79
CA THR A 30 2.52 2.14 13.24
C THR A 30 3.42 3.21 13.85
N LEU A 31 2.81 4.22 14.44
CA LEU A 31 3.50 5.23 15.24
C LEU A 31 3.42 4.83 16.71
N GLY A 32 4.56 4.84 17.39
CA GLY A 32 4.65 4.61 18.83
C GLY A 32 5.67 5.52 19.49
N GLY A 33 5.71 5.53 20.82
CA GLY A 33 6.52 6.46 21.62
C GLY A 33 5.61 7.21 22.58
N ASP A 34 5.77 8.54 22.65
CA ASP A 34 4.94 9.41 23.51
C ASP A 34 3.49 9.57 22.97
N TYR A 35 3.24 9.13 21.74
CA TYR A 35 1.94 9.07 21.07
C TYR A 35 1.84 7.75 20.29
N SER A 36 0.61 7.23 20.15
CA SER A 36 0.37 6.00 19.40
C SER A 36 -0.76 6.14 18.38
N ALA A 37 -0.50 5.65 17.17
CA ALA A 37 -1.50 5.54 16.12
C ALA A 37 -1.16 4.40 15.14
N THR A 38 -2.18 3.83 14.52
CA THR A 38 -2.01 2.87 13.42
C THR A 38 -2.98 3.15 12.29
N TRP A 39 -2.49 3.10 11.05
CA TRP A 39 -3.32 3.32 9.87
C TRP A 39 -2.72 2.60 8.66
N GLN A 40 -3.46 2.58 7.56
CA GLN A 40 -3.02 1.98 6.31
C GLN A 40 -3.20 2.93 5.14
N LEU A 41 -2.26 2.90 4.21
CA LEU A 41 -2.34 3.66 2.96
C LEU A 41 -1.98 2.77 1.78
N ASP A 42 -2.73 2.92 0.70
CA ASP A 42 -2.43 2.30 -0.58
C ASP A 42 -1.46 3.19 -1.36
N SER A 43 -0.39 2.57 -1.88
CA SER A 43 0.51 3.13 -2.88
C SER A 43 -0.12 3.88 -4.07
N HIS A 44 -1.36 3.55 -4.46
CA HIS A 44 -2.05 4.19 -5.59
C HIS A 44 -3.05 5.27 -5.15
N ARG A 45 -3.21 5.51 -3.85
CA ARG A 45 -4.08 6.57 -3.36
C ARG A 45 -3.46 7.91 -3.73
N THR A 46 -4.18 8.70 -4.52
CA THR A 46 -3.81 10.09 -4.82
C THR A 46 -3.98 10.95 -3.56
N PRO A 47 -2.97 11.74 -3.15
CA PRO A 47 -3.12 12.67 -2.03
C PRO A 47 -4.23 13.69 -2.29
N ASP A 48 -4.90 14.10 -1.22
CA ASP A 48 -6.00 15.06 -1.25
C ASP A 48 -5.49 16.51 -1.35
N LEU A 49 -4.29 16.76 -0.79
CA LEU A 49 -3.56 18.02 -0.93
C LEU A 49 -2.09 17.74 -1.28
N ILE A 50 -1.56 18.46 -2.26
CA ILE A 50 -0.18 18.31 -2.75
C ILE A 50 0.46 19.69 -2.79
N ILE A 51 1.59 19.85 -2.10
CA ILE A 51 2.37 21.09 -2.10
C ILE A 51 3.84 20.73 -2.44
N PRO A 52 4.26 20.90 -3.70
CA PRO A 52 5.60 20.54 -4.14
C PRO A 52 6.70 21.17 -3.28
N GLY A 53 7.63 20.34 -2.78
CA GLY A 53 8.74 20.77 -1.93
C GLY A 53 8.39 20.98 -0.45
N LEU A 54 7.12 20.86 -0.08
CA LEU A 54 6.65 20.87 1.32
C LEU A 54 6.19 19.48 1.75
N GLY A 55 5.28 18.85 0.99
CA GLY A 55 4.66 17.60 1.39
C GLY A 55 3.28 17.39 0.77
N PHE A 56 2.57 16.40 1.29
CA PHE A 56 1.22 16.04 0.85
C PHE A 56 0.38 15.53 2.02
N THR A 57 -0.94 15.56 1.86
CA THR A 57 -1.91 15.17 2.88
C THR A 57 -2.96 14.22 2.31
N TYR A 58 -3.32 13.21 3.10
CA TYR A 58 -4.51 12.42 2.92
C TYR A 58 -5.54 12.81 3.98
N ALA A 59 -6.74 13.15 3.54
CA ALA A 59 -7.86 13.46 4.43
C ALA A 59 -8.55 12.18 4.90
N ASP A 60 -9.17 12.23 6.07
CA ASP A 60 -10.08 11.20 6.60
C ASP A 60 -9.48 9.77 6.54
N VAL A 61 -8.20 9.61 6.89
CA VAL A 61 -7.54 8.29 6.86
C VAL A 61 -8.03 7.45 8.02
N VAL A 62 -8.76 6.38 7.71
CA VAL A 62 -9.24 5.43 8.73
C VAL A 62 -8.08 4.74 9.43
N GLY A 63 -8.14 4.68 10.76
CA GLY A 63 -7.10 4.13 11.61
C GLY A 63 -7.47 4.18 13.08
N THR A 64 -6.50 3.89 13.95
CA THR A 64 -6.61 4.14 15.38
C THR A 64 -5.70 5.29 15.74
N TYR A 65 -6.26 6.31 16.38
CA TYR A 65 -5.55 7.52 16.75
C TYR A 65 -5.84 7.83 18.21
N ALA A 66 -4.81 7.79 19.06
CA ALA A 66 -5.00 8.11 20.47
C ALA A 66 -5.54 9.55 20.61
N ASN A 67 -6.54 9.73 21.48
CA ASN A 67 -7.17 11.02 21.80
C ASN A 67 -7.93 11.73 20.64
N ALA A 68 -8.12 11.09 19.49
CA ALA A 68 -8.99 11.60 18.43
C ALA A 68 -10.47 11.40 18.78
N VAL A 69 -11.35 12.23 18.23
CA VAL A 69 -12.81 12.10 18.40
C VAL A 69 -13.41 10.93 17.63
N GLY A 70 -12.68 10.36 16.67
CA GLY A 70 -13.09 9.21 15.88
C GLY A 70 -11.92 8.37 15.36
N ASP A 71 -12.25 7.33 14.61
CA ASP A 71 -11.28 6.37 14.05
C ASP A 71 -10.69 6.84 12.70
N LEU A 72 -10.47 8.15 12.56
CA LEU A 72 -9.90 8.79 11.37
C LEU A 72 -9.08 10.02 11.75
N ALA A 73 -8.10 10.36 10.92
CA ALA A 73 -7.32 11.59 11.02
C ALA A 73 -6.80 11.98 9.64
N ASP A 74 -6.47 13.26 9.47
CA ASP A 74 -5.73 13.73 8.31
C ASP A 74 -4.24 13.42 8.52
N VAL A 75 -3.63 12.76 7.54
CA VAL A 75 -2.24 12.29 7.61
C VAL A 75 -1.42 13.07 6.60
N SER A 76 -0.46 13.86 7.08
CA SER A 76 0.45 14.62 6.22
C SER A 76 1.87 14.09 6.31
N PHE A 77 2.56 14.06 5.19
CA PHE A 77 3.97 13.65 5.09
C PHE A 77 4.79 14.81 4.54
N PHE A 78 5.91 15.13 5.20
CA PHE A 78 6.71 16.29 4.83
C PHE A 78 7.96 15.91 4.03
N HIS A 79 8.32 16.78 3.09
CA HIS A 79 9.54 16.70 2.31
C HIS A 79 10.77 16.97 3.20
N GLY A 80 11.89 16.30 2.93
CA GLY A 80 13.11 16.40 3.75
C GLY A 80 13.72 17.79 3.74
N GLY A 81 13.55 18.54 2.64
CA GLY A 81 13.92 19.95 2.56
C GLY A 81 13.09 20.89 3.46
N PHE A 82 11.97 20.40 4.00
CA PHE A 82 11.09 21.12 4.93
C PHE A 82 11.20 20.57 6.37
N GLY A 83 12.16 19.70 6.66
CA GLY A 83 12.34 19.09 7.99
C GLY A 83 11.81 17.66 8.13
N GLY A 84 11.15 17.13 7.08
CA GLY A 84 10.67 15.74 7.00
C GLY A 84 9.67 15.36 8.10
N GLY A 85 9.51 14.06 8.36
CA GLY A 85 8.51 13.56 9.30
C GLY A 85 7.07 13.59 8.77
N LEU A 86 6.12 13.72 9.69
CA LEU A 86 4.68 13.67 9.43
C LEU A 86 3.88 14.47 10.46
N SER A 87 2.61 14.75 10.16
CA SER A 87 1.62 15.20 11.13
C SER A 87 0.34 14.38 11.06
N LEU A 88 -0.33 14.22 12.20
CA LEU A 88 -1.68 13.68 12.31
C LEU A 88 -2.59 14.76 12.89
N GLU A 89 -3.66 15.07 12.17
CA GLU A 89 -4.64 16.07 12.57
C GLU A 89 -6.01 15.42 12.75
N ASP A 90 -6.60 15.61 13.92
CA ASP A 90 -8.01 15.35 14.12
C ASP A 90 -8.79 16.59 13.69
N TYR A 91 -9.14 16.63 12.40
CA TYR A 91 -9.84 17.76 11.79
C TYR A 91 -11.20 18.02 12.47
N TYR A 92 -11.94 16.97 12.82
CA TYR A 92 -13.26 17.10 13.46
C TYR A 92 -13.16 17.46 14.94
N GLY A 93 -12.09 17.06 15.61
CA GLY A 93 -11.72 17.52 16.96
C GLY A 93 -11.08 18.90 16.99
N GLY A 94 -10.63 19.42 15.83
CA GLY A 94 -9.99 20.72 15.69
C GLY A 94 -8.61 20.80 16.33
N THR A 95 -7.85 19.69 16.35
CA THR A 95 -6.54 19.62 17.00
C THR A 95 -5.53 18.81 16.19
N TYR A 96 -4.26 19.22 16.24
CA TYR A 96 -3.16 18.33 15.90
C TYR A 96 -3.00 17.30 17.02
N LEU A 97 -2.92 16.03 16.64
CA LEU A 97 -2.66 14.92 17.56
C LEU A 97 -1.17 14.75 17.78
N VAL A 98 -0.38 14.93 16.70
CA VAL A 98 1.08 14.90 16.72
C VAL A 98 1.62 15.66 15.51
N VAL A 99 2.71 16.41 15.69
CA VAL A 99 3.48 17.00 14.59
C VAL A 99 4.94 16.66 14.81
N THR A 100 5.58 16.06 13.81
CA THR A 100 6.94 15.54 13.96
C THR A 100 7.91 16.13 12.95
N ASP A 101 9.15 16.30 13.39
CA ASP A 101 10.33 16.46 12.56
C ASP A 101 11.03 15.11 12.36
N GLY A 102 11.77 14.96 11.25
CA GLY A 102 12.56 13.76 11.03
C GLY A 102 13.04 13.57 9.59
N PRO A 103 13.49 12.37 9.22
CA PRO A 103 13.77 12.07 7.82
C PRO A 103 12.51 12.09 6.96
N GLN A 104 12.69 12.31 5.65
CA GLN A 104 11.62 12.08 4.67
C GLN A 104 11.36 10.58 4.54
N ILE A 105 10.09 10.18 4.68
CA ILE A 105 9.68 8.76 4.74
C ILE A 105 9.04 8.23 3.45
N TYR A 106 9.16 9.01 2.39
CA TYR A 106 8.74 8.65 1.04
C TYR A 106 9.82 9.05 0.03
N SER A 107 9.77 8.45 -1.15
CA SER A 107 10.53 8.82 -2.33
C SER A 107 9.57 9.17 -3.47
N GLY A 108 10.10 9.56 -4.64
CA GLY A 108 9.28 10.10 -5.71
C GLY A 108 8.86 11.54 -5.43
N THR A 109 7.76 11.96 -6.06
CA THR A 109 7.21 13.31 -5.99
C THR A 109 5.98 13.34 -5.08
N GLU A 110 5.61 14.50 -4.58
CA GLU A 110 4.45 14.65 -3.68
C GLU A 110 3.11 14.31 -4.35
N ASP A 111 3.03 14.30 -5.67
CA ASP A 111 1.85 13.85 -6.45
C ASP A 111 1.80 12.33 -6.67
N SER A 112 2.93 11.63 -6.51
CA SER A 112 3.05 10.19 -6.69
C SER A 112 4.08 9.61 -5.70
N PRO A 113 3.80 9.70 -4.38
CA PRO A 113 4.76 9.30 -3.37
C PRO A 113 4.92 7.78 -3.31
N VAL A 114 6.15 7.33 -3.09
CA VAL A 114 6.49 5.92 -2.87
C VAL A 114 7.03 5.76 -1.45
N TYR A 115 6.24 5.16 -0.57
CA TYR A 115 6.61 4.97 0.84
C TYR A 115 7.82 4.05 0.98
N VAL A 116 8.73 4.43 1.88
CA VAL A 116 9.93 3.65 2.16
C VAL A 116 9.70 2.83 3.42
N ALA A 117 9.58 1.51 3.23
CA ALA A 117 9.42 0.57 4.34
C ALA A 117 10.65 0.59 5.26
N GLY A 118 10.41 0.54 6.57
CA GLY A 118 11.46 0.63 7.57
C GLY A 118 10.95 1.18 8.91
N SER A 119 11.88 1.41 9.83
CA SER A 119 11.61 2.08 11.10
C SER A 119 12.35 3.41 11.14
N TRP A 120 11.63 4.47 11.49
CA TRP A 120 12.07 5.85 11.44
C TRP A 120 11.96 6.48 12.82
N THR A 121 13.04 7.08 13.29
CA THR A 121 13.03 7.89 14.51
C THR A 121 12.56 9.30 14.18
N LEU A 122 11.54 9.77 14.89
CA LEU A 122 10.95 11.10 14.72
C LEU A 122 10.99 11.83 16.07
N SER A 123 11.08 13.16 16.03
CA SER A 123 11.01 14.04 17.20
C SER A 123 9.80 14.94 17.11
N GLU A 124 9.19 15.29 18.23
CA GLU A 124 8.09 16.26 18.25
C GLU A 124 8.57 17.64 17.78
N TYR A 125 7.80 18.24 16.89
CA TYR A 125 8.05 19.58 16.40
C TYR A 125 8.00 20.60 17.55
N GLN A 126 9.07 21.38 17.70
CA GLN A 126 9.21 22.41 18.74
C GLN A 126 9.00 21.91 20.20
N SER A 127 9.18 20.62 20.46
CA SER A 127 9.01 20.03 21.79
C SER A 127 10.02 18.90 22.02
N THR A 128 9.83 18.10 23.07
CA THR A 128 10.76 17.03 23.48
C THR A 128 10.21 15.62 23.30
N GLY A 129 9.06 15.46 22.62
CA GLY A 129 8.48 14.15 22.36
C GLY A 129 9.33 13.32 21.40
N SER A 130 9.29 12.00 21.56
CA SER A 130 10.05 11.05 20.74
C SER A 130 9.16 9.92 20.23
N TYR A 131 9.31 9.61 18.95
CA TYR A 131 8.50 8.59 18.28
C TYR A 131 9.32 7.65 17.41
N THR A 132 8.77 6.47 17.20
CA THR A 132 9.22 5.53 16.18
C THR A 132 8.05 5.23 15.25
N LEU A 133 8.19 5.59 13.98
CA LEU A 133 7.27 5.17 12.93
C LEU A 133 7.80 3.90 12.28
N THR A 134 6.99 2.85 12.26
CA THR A 134 7.26 1.63 11.50
C THR A 134 6.34 1.58 10.30
N VAL A 135 6.93 1.44 9.11
CA VAL A 135 6.24 1.31 7.83
C VAL A 135 6.55 -0.08 7.27
N SER A 136 5.51 -0.89 7.06
CA SER A 136 5.66 -2.23 6.46
C SER A 136 4.71 -2.40 5.29
N ALA A 137 5.21 -2.97 4.19
CA ALA A 137 4.34 -3.42 3.12
C ALA A 137 3.56 -4.65 3.62
N VAL A 138 2.24 -4.62 3.49
CA VAL A 138 1.37 -5.77 3.75
C VAL A 138 1.56 -6.73 2.58
N PRO A 139 2.16 -7.92 2.78
CA PRO A 139 2.34 -8.86 1.70
C PRO A 139 0.98 -9.28 1.16
N GLU A 140 0.77 -9.20 -0.16
CA GLU A 140 -0.46 -9.70 -0.76
C GLU A 140 -0.61 -11.20 -0.46
N PRO A 141 -1.59 -11.60 0.36
CA PRO A 141 -1.80 -13.00 0.63
C PRO A 141 -2.50 -13.60 -0.60
N ALA A 142 -1.94 -14.70 -1.11
CA ALA A 142 -2.60 -15.62 -2.03
C ALA A 142 -2.70 -15.26 -3.52
N THR A 143 -2.47 -14.04 -4.02
CA THR A 143 -2.57 -13.80 -5.49
C THR A 143 -1.60 -14.68 -6.29
N TYR A 144 -0.33 -14.73 -5.89
CA TYR A 144 0.67 -15.60 -6.52
C TYR A 144 0.44 -17.09 -6.22
N GLY A 145 -0.02 -17.41 -5.00
CA GLY A 145 -0.34 -18.79 -4.61
C GLY A 145 -1.51 -19.36 -5.42
N MET A 146 -2.56 -18.57 -5.64
CA MET A 146 -3.73 -18.91 -6.44
C MET A 146 -3.38 -18.96 -7.93
N LEU A 147 -2.49 -18.10 -8.42
CA LEU A 147 -1.96 -18.18 -9.78
C LEU A 147 -1.21 -19.50 -9.99
N LEU A 148 -0.26 -19.83 -9.11
CA LEU A 148 0.51 -21.06 -9.19
C LEU A 148 -0.37 -22.31 -9.03
N ALA A 149 -1.35 -22.27 -8.11
CA ALA A 149 -2.32 -23.33 -7.94
C ALA A 149 -3.21 -23.50 -9.19
N GLY A 150 -3.69 -22.40 -9.78
CA GLY A 150 -4.46 -22.40 -11.01
C GLY A 150 -3.67 -22.99 -12.19
N VAL A 151 -2.42 -22.56 -12.39
CA VAL A 151 -1.53 -23.11 -13.43
C VAL A 151 -1.22 -24.58 -13.17
N GLY A 152 -0.97 -24.96 -11.91
CA GLY A 152 -0.72 -26.35 -11.51
C GLY A 152 -1.90 -27.29 -11.84
N LEU A 153 -3.13 -26.85 -11.58
CA LEU A 153 -4.35 -27.60 -11.91
C LEU A 153 -4.51 -27.79 -13.43
N VAL A 154 -4.22 -26.75 -14.23
CA VAL A 154 -4.24 -26.85 -15.70
C VAL A 154 -3.17 -27.82 -16.21
N GLY A 155 -1.96 -27.81 -15.65
CA GLY A 155 -0.89 -28.75 -16.02
C GLY A 155 -1.26 -30.22 -15.74
N ILE A 156 -1.87 -30.50 -14.58
CA ILE A 156 -2.29 -31.85 -14.20
C ILE A 156 -3.39 -32.38 -15.12
N THR A 157 -4.37 -31.55 -15.47
CA THR A 157 -5.47 -31.95 -16.37
C THR A 157 -4.98 -32.24 -17.79
N LEU A 158 -4.06 -31.44 -18.32
CA LEU A 158 -3.43 -31.69 -19.62
C LEU A 158 -2.58 -32.96 -19.64
N ARG A 159 -1.84 -33.25 -18.55
CA ARG A 159 -1.05 -34.49 -18.43
C ARG A 159 -1.94 -35.73 -18.47
N ARG A 160 -3.06 -35.72 -17.75
CA ARG A 160 -4.02 -36.83 -17.73
C ARG A 160 -4.60 -37.16 -19.11
N ARG A 161 -4.86 -36.13 -19.93
CA ARG A 161 -5.39 -36.29 -21.31
C ARG A 161 -4.38 -36.86 -22.30
N ARG A 162 -3.08 -36.81 -22.01
CA ARG A 162 -2.02 -37.42 -22.84
C ARG A 162 -1.74 -38.88 -22.48
N SER A 163 -2.14 -39.32 -21.29
CA SER A 163 -1.95 -40.68 -20.78
C SER A 163 -3.19 -41.58 -20.91
N SER A 164 -4.21 -41.14 -21.65
CA SER A 164 -5.41 -41.91 -22.04
C SER A 164 -5.55 -41.86 -23.56
#